data_AF-A0AAW1TUE9-F1
#
_entry.id   AF-A0AAW1TUE9-F1
#
_cell.length_a   1.000
_cell.length_b   1.000
_cell.length_c   1.000
_cell.angle_alpha   90.00
_cell.angle_beta   90.00
_cell.angle_gamma   90.00
#
_symmetry.space_group_name_H-M   'P 1'
#
loop_
_entity.id
_entity.type
_entity.pdbx_description
1 polymer ?
#
loop_
_entity_poly.entity_id
_entity_poly.type
_entity_poly.pdbx_seq_one_letter_code
_entity_poly.pdbx_strand_id
1 'polypeptide(L)'
;MRGQLQNIEGQDYSQSNLDAVPNIDFYLNRMSDLMNNPVIEEYLSHFECPVCYERMAPPIHQCVEGHVICNPCFLRLIICPKCRSKFSEFRCKAMETLYKNVILPCKNYSKGCKFIGPGDVHIGHESNCEFGDK
;
A
#
# COMPACT_ATOMS: atom_id res chain seq x y z
N MET A 1 5.64 45.41 -18.01
CA MET A 1 4.50 44.75 -18.69
C MET A 1 3.92 43.72 -17.74
N ARG A 2 2.83 44.07 -17.04
CA ARG A 2 2.10 43.16 -16.14
C ARG A 2 1.04 42.45 -16.97
N GLY A 3 1.19 41.14 -17.18
CA GLY A 3 0.16 40.32 -17.81
C GLY A 3 -0.99 40.11 -16.83
N GLN A 4 -2.17 40.59 -17.17
CA GLN A 4 -3.41 40.34 -16.44
C GLN A 4 -3.81 38.88 -16.64
N LEU A 5 -3.94 38.14 -15.55
CA LEU A 5 -4.62 36.84 -15.54
C LEU A 5 -6.11 37.11 -15.69
N GLN A 6 -6.72 36.60 -16.75
CA GLN A 6 -8.17 36.62 -16.92
C GLN A 6 -8.78 35.55 -16.01
N ASN A 7 -9.75 35.95 -15.20
CA ASN A 7 -10.56 35.08 -14.36
C ASN A 7 -11.41 34.18 -15.25
N ILE A 8 -11.20 32.87 -15.16
CA ILE A 8 -12.15 31.89 -15.72
C ILE A 8 -13.18 31.65 -14.60
N GLU A 9 -14.30 32.35 -14.70
CA GLU A 9 -15.44 32.18 -13.80
C GLU A 9 -16.09 30.80 -14.02
N GLY A 10 -16.36 30.09 -12.91
CA GLY A 10 -17.52 29.20 -12.79
C GLY A 10 -17.51 27.90 -13.58
N GLN A 11 -16.65 26.95 -13.21
CA GLN A 11 -17.03 25.54 -13.30
C GLN A 11 -17.29 25.03 -11.89
N ASP A 12 -18.56 24.85 -11.55
CA ASP A 12 -18.98 24.22 -10.32
C ASP A 12 -18.72 22.71 -10.43
N TYR A 13 -17.58 22.26 -9.89
CA TYR A 13 -17.22 20.84 -9.80
C TYR A 13 -17.99 20.11 -8.69
N SER A 14 -18.95 20.75 -8.00
CA SER A 14 -19.68 20.15 -6.88
C SER A 14 -20.77 19.14 -7.29
N GLN A 15 -21.02 18.94 -8.58
CA GLN A 15 -21.89 17.89 -9.10
C GLN A 15 -21.13 16.73 -9.77
N SER A 16 -20.00 16.30 -9.21
CA SER A 16 -19.48 14.97 -9.54
C SER A 16 -20.25 13.93 -8.73
N ASN A 17 -20.91 12.99 -9.42
CA ASN A 17 -21.73 11.91 -8.85
C ASN A 17 -20.94 11.10 -7.79
N LEU A 18 -21.05 11.49 -6.51
CA LEU A 18 -20.59 10.68 -5.38
C LEU A 18 -21.39 9.37 -5.26
N ASP A 19 -22.60 9.35 -5.82
CA ASP A 19 -23.48 8.16 -5.87
C ASP A 19 -23.09 7.15 -6.97
N ALA A 20 -22.14 7.50 -7.85
CA ALA A 20 -21.65 6.61 -8.91
C ALA A 20 -20.38 5.85 -8.51
N VAL A 21 -19.84 6.11 -7.30
CA VAL A 21 -18.73 5.31 -6.75
C VAL A 21 -19.33 4.09 -6.08
N PRO A 22 -19.08 2.87 -6.57
CA PRO A 22 -19.56 1.67 -5.89
C PRO A 22 -19.07 1.66 -4.42
N ASN A 23 -19.93 1.26 -3.48
CA ASN A 23 -19.54 1.07 -2.09
C ASN A 23 -18.32 0.12 -2.02
N ILE A 24 -17.46 0.26 -1.01
CA ILE A 24 -16.32 -0.62 -0.79
C ILE A 24 -16.74 -2.10 -0.81
N ASP A 25 -17.93 -2.44 -0.32
CA ASP A 25 -18.50 -3.79 -0.39
C ASP A 25 -18.62 -4.34 -1.82
N PHE A 26 -18.93 -3.48 -2.80
CA PHE A 26 -18.96 -3.87 -4.21
C PHE A 26 -17.57 -4.29 -4.70
N TYR A 27 -16.53 -3.55 -4.31
CA TYR A 27 -15.16 -3.91 -4.63
C TYR A 27 -14.75 -5.19 -3.91
N LEU A 28 -14.99 -5.29 -2.60
CA LEU A 28 -14.70 -6.47 -1.77
C LEU A 28 -15.33 -7.75 -2.34
N ASN A 29 -16.58 -7.68 -2.80
CA ASN A 29 -17.29 -8.81 -3.40
C ASN A 29 -16.70 -9.29 -4.73
N ARG A 30 -15.95 -8.44 -5.44
CA ARG A 30 -15.21 -8.80 -6.67
C ARG A 30 -13.73 -9.08 -6.42
N MET A 31 -13.23 -8.93 -5.20
CA MET A 31 -11.79 -9.04 -4.93
C MET A 31 -11.24 -10.44 -5.23
N SER A 32 -12.03 -11.51 -5.11
CA SER A 32 -11.60 -12.85 -5.53
C SER A 32 -11.20 -12.92 -7.00
N ASP A 33 -11.92 -12.19 -7.87
CA ASP A 33 -11.62 -12.12 -9.30
C ASP A 33 -10.39 -11.23 -9.55
N LEU A 34 -10.25 -10.16 -8.75
CA LEU A 34 -9.15 -9.20 -8.85
C LEU A 34 -7.81 -9.77 -8.34
N MET A 35 -7.82 -10.73 -7.41
CA MET A 35 -6.59 -11.33 -6.87
C MET A 35 -5.81 -12.16 -7.91
N ASN A 36 -6.43 -12.55 -9.03
CA ASN A 36 -5.75 -13.22 -10.14
C ASN A 36 -5.43 -12.27 -11.31
N ASN A 37 -5.57 -10.95 -11.11
CA ASN A 37 -5.27 -9.96 -12.12
C ASN A 37 -3.79 -9.52 -11.99
N PRO A 38 -2.96 -9.62 -13.05
CA PRO A 38 -1.55 -9.27 -12.98
C PRO A 38 -1.30 -7.78 -12.63
N VAL A 39 -2.23 -6.88 -12.98
CA VAL A 39 -2.16 -5.46 -12.60
C VAL A 39 -2.31 -5.29 -11.09
N ILE A 40 -3.20 -6.09 -10.47
CA ILE A 40 -3.40 -6.06 -9.03
C ILE A 40 -2.22 -6.69 -8.31
N GLU A 41 -1.69 -7.79 -8.83
CA GLU A 41 -0.46 -8.41 -8.31
C GLU A 41 0.71 -7.42 -8.31
N GLU A 42 0.94 -6.72 -9.42
CA GLU A 42 1.96 -5.67 -9.51
C GLU A 42 1.71 -4.55 -8.49
N TYR A 43 0.47 -4.07 -8.38
CA TYR A 43 0.12 -3.05 -7.39
C TYR A 43 0.40 -3.49 -5.95
N LEU A 44 0.05 -4.73 -5.59
CA LEU A 44 0.28 -5.27 -4.26
C LEU A 44 1.77 -5.51 -3.96
N SER A 45 2.56 -5.88 -4.97
CA SER A 45 4.01 -6.10 -4.83
C SER A 45 4.77 -4.85 -4.34
N HIS A 46 4.25 -3.64 -4.56
CA HIS A 46 4.82 -2.40 -4.03
C HIS A 46 4.78 -2.31 -2.50
N PHE A 47 3.98 -3.15 -1.83
CA PHE A 47 3.93 -3.29 -0.38
C PHE A 47 4.79 -4.44 0.14
N GLU A 48 5.57 -5.09 -0.70
CA GLU A 48 6.51 -6.15 -0.28
C GLU A 48 7.93 -5.60 -0.15
N CYS A 49 8.64 -6.09 0.86
CA CYS A 49 10.02 -5.69 1.07
C CYS A 49 10.91 -6.37 0.01
N PRO A 50 11.71 -5.62 -0.78
CA PRO A 50 12.56 -6.21 -1.82
C PRO A 50 13.73 -7.05 -1.28
N VAL A 51 13.87 -7.15 0.04
CA VAL A 51 14.95 -7.89 0.72
C VAL A 51 14.47 -9.24 1.25
N CYS A 52 13.35 -9.25 1.95
CA CYS A 52 12.82 -10.47 2.58
C CYS A 52 11.53 -10.97 1.93
N TYR A 53 10.98 -10.24 0.95
CA TYR A 53 9.72 -10.54 0.27
C TYR A 53 8.49 -10.62 1.19
N GLU A 54 8.65 -10.25 2.45
CA GLU A 54 7.54 -10.09 3.39
C GLU A 54 6.85 -8.74 3.17
N ARG A 55 5.54 -8.72 3.42
CA ARG A 55 4.74 -7.50 3.43
C ARG A 55 5.35 -6.47 4.40
N MET A 56 5.56 -5.26 3.90
CA MET A 56 5.97 -4.10 4.69
C MET A 56 4.76 -3.57 5.46
N ALA A 57 4.92 -3.42 6.77
CA ALA A 57 4.01 -2.67 7.62
C ALA A 57 4.79 -1.53 8.31
N PRO A 58 4.12 -0.45 8.75
CA PRO A 58 4.74 0.59 9.56
C PRO A 58 5.48 -0.01 10.77
N PRO A 59 6.73 0.41 11.06
CA PRO A 59 7.48 1.46 10.36
C PRO A 59 8.10 1.04 9.02
N ILE A 60 7.95 1.89 7.99
CA ILE A 60 8.54 1.68 6.65
C ILE A 60 9.68 2.67 6.45
N HIS A 61 10.86 2.20 6.06
CA HIS A 61 12.05 3.04 5.91
C HIS A 61 12.40 3.25 4.45
N GLN A 62 13.05 4.37 4.14
CA GLN A 62 13.49 4.71 2.79
C GLN A 62 14.95 5.11 2.75
N CYS A 63 15.63 4.86 1.63
CA CYS A 63 16.92 5.47 1.38
C CYS A 63 16.80 6.93 0.94
N VAL A 64 17.93 7.65 0.87
CA VAL A 64 17.94 9.05 0.38
C VAL A 64 17.42 9.21 -1.05
N GLU A 65 17.48 8.14 -1.86
CA GLU A 65 16.89 8.06 -3.20
C GLU A 65 15.42 7.57 -3.23
N GLY A 66 14.80 7.32 -2.07
CA GLY A 66 13.38 6.94 -1.97
C GLY A 66 13.03 5.45 -2.09
N HIS A 67 13.99 4.54 -2.24
CA HIS A 67 13.69 3.09 -2.20
C HIS A 67 13.28 2.65 -0.80
N VAL A 68 12.16 1.93 -0.68
CA VAL A 68 11.55 1.53 0.59
C VAL A 68 11.89 0.09 1.00
N ILE A 69 11.99 -0.15 2.31
CA ILE A 69 12.15 -1.48 2.92
C ILE A 69 11.40 -1.57 4.26
N CYS A 70 11.15 -2.80 4.72
CA CYS A 70 10.57 -3.04 6.04
C CYS A 70 11.55 -2.77 7.19
N ASN A 71 11.02 -2.51 8.40
CA ASN A 71 11.81 -2.28 9.61
C ASN A 71 12.80 -3.41 9.95
N PRO A 72 12.44 -4.71 9.91
CA PRO A 72 13.40 -5.78 10.17
C PRO A 72 14.61 -5.79 9.23
N CYS A 73 14.43 -5.39 7.97
CA CYS A 73 15.54 -5.29 7.02
C CYS A 73 16.38 -4.03 7.25
N PHE A 74 15.73 -2.90 7.58
CA PHE A 74 16.44 -1.65 7.89
C PHE A 74 17.39 -1.82 9.08
N LEU A 75 16.97 -2.52 10.14
CA LEU A 75 17.82 -2.76 11.31
C LEU A 75 19.07 -3.62 11.01
N ARG A 76 19.09 -4.35 9.89
CA ARG A 76 20.18 -5.26 9.50
C ARG A 76 21.05 -4.70 8.37
N LEU A 77 20.63 -3.62 7.71
CA LEU A 77 21.27 -3.08 6.52
C LEU A 77 21.74 -1.64 6.77
N ILE A 78 22.96 -1.34 6.33
CA ILE A 78 23.55 0.00 6.42
C ILE A 78 23.30 0.80 5.14
N ILE A 79 23.19 0.11 4.01
CA ILE A 79 23.04 0.70 2.67
C ILE A 79 21.89 0.06 1.92
N CYS A 80 21.27 0.84 1.03
CA CYS A 80 20.20 0.36 0.16
C CYS A 80 20.73 -0.73 -0.79
N PRO A 81 20.10 -1.92 -0.87
CA PRO A 81 20.55 -2.98 -1.78
C PRO A 81 20.31 -2.63 -3.24
N LYS A 82 19.38 -1.73 -3.55
CA LYS A 82 19.02 -1.33 -4.92
C LYS A 82 19.94 -0.26 -5.49
N CYS A 83 20.18 0.83 -4.75
CA CYS A 83 20.98 1.97 -5.25
C CYS A 83 22.29 2.23 -4.50
N ARG A 84 22.61 1.45 -3.46
CA ARG A 84 23.81 1.58 -2.61
C ARG A 84 23.91 2.88 -1.79
N SER A 85 22.94 3.79 -1.89
CA SER A 85 22.86 4.98 -1.03
C SER A 85 22.55 4.62 0.42
N LYS A 86 22.93 5.49 1.36
CA LYS A 86 22.58 5.36 2.78
C LYS A 86 21.07 5.42 2.99
N PHE A 87 20.60 4.78 4.05
CA PHE A 87 19.23 4.97 4.50
C PHE A 87 19.01 6.38 5.07
N SER A 88 17.80 6.92 4.88
CA SER A 88 17.39 8.17 5.51
C SER A 88 17.16 7.96 7.00
N GLU A 89 17.37 8.99 7.81
CA GLU A 89 16.98 9.00 9.23
C GLU A 89 15.44 9.02 9.39
N PHE A 90 14.71 9.36 8.33
CA PHE A 90 13.26 9.47 8.32
C PHE A 90 12.57 8.24 7.72
N ARG A 91 11.45 7.86 8.33
CA ARG A 91 10.51 6.87 7.81
C ARG A 91 9.76 7.38 6.57
N CYS A 92 9.36 6.47 5.70
CA CYS A 92 8.50 6.76 4.56
C CYS A 92 7.02 6.88 5.00
N LYS A 93 6.66 8.01 5.63
CA LYS A 93 5.28 8.25 6.12
C LYS A 93 4.22 8.12 5.02
N ALA A 94 4.56 8.44 3.77
CA ALA A 94 3.65 8.28 2.64
C ALA A 94 3.25 6.81 2.45
N MET A 95 4.22 5.89 2.40
CA MET A 95 3.93 4.46 2.32
C MET A 95 3.24 3.92 3.57
N GLU A 96 3.54 4.46 4.76
CA GLU A 96 2.80 4.09 5.97
C GLU A 96 1.32 4.49 5.91
N THR A 97 1.01 5.65 5.36
CA THR A 97 -0.38 6.10 5.16
C THR A 97 -1.08 5.28 4.09
N LEU A 98 -0.40 4.97 2.99
CA LEU A 98 -0.94 4.10 1.94
C LEU A 98 -1.22 2.70 2.47
N TYR A 99 -0.30 2.15 3.27
CA TYR A 99 -0.46 0.83 3.90
C TYR A 99 -1.76 0.73 4.72
N LYS A 100 -2.13 1.77 5.45
CA LYS A 100 -3.37 1.75 6.26
C LYS A 100 -4.64 1.61 5.42
N ASN A 101 -4.64 2.17 4.21
CA ASN A 101 -5.85 2.28 3.40
C ASN A 101 -5.89 1.28 2.25
N VAL A 102 -4.76 0.67 1.89
CA VAL A 102 -4.72 -0.34 0.84
C VAL A 102 -5.48 -1.58 1.28
N ILE A 103 -6.36 -2.07 0.42
CA ILE A 103 -7.08 -3.32 0.64
C ILE A 103 -6.21 -4.46 0.13
N LEU A 104 -5.83 -5.34 1.06
CA LEU A 104 -4.90 -6.43 0.83
C LEU A 104 -5.58 -7.78 1.11
N PRO A 105 -5.24 -8.85 0.38
CA PRO A 105 -5.57 -10.21 0.80
C PRO A 105 -4.70 -10.59 2.01
N CYS A 106 -5.17 -11.54 2.82
CA CYS A 106 -4.34 -12.18 3.84
C CYS A 106 -3.11 -12.82 3.18
N LYS A 107 -1.93 -12.79 3.81
CA LYS A 107 -0.74 -13.50 3.30
C LYS A 107 -0.97 -15.01 3.12
N ASN A 108 -1.91 -15.58 3.87
CA ASN A 108 -2.30 -16.99 3.77
C ASN A 108 -3.47 -17.23 2.80
N TYR A 109 -3.74 -16.28 1.88
CA TYR A 109 -4.86 -16.40 0.93
C TYR A 109 -4.73 -17.65 0.04
N SER A 110 -3.51 -17.94 -0.42
CA SER A 110 -3.19 -19.15 -1.18
C SER A 110 -3.40 -20.44 -0.40
N LYS A 111 -3.30 -20.40 0.94
CA LYS A 111 -3.56 -21.54 1.84
C LYS A 111 -5.04 -21.75 2.15
N GLY A 112 -5.92 -20.83 1.72
CA GLY A 112 -7.38 -20.95 1.89
C GLY A 112 -8.03 -19.83 2.68
N CYS A 113 -7.25 -18.93 3.30
CA CYS A 113 -7.82 -17.79 3.99
C CYS A 113 -8.54 -16.86 3.00
N LYS A 114 -9.80 -16.48 3.27
CA LYS A 114 -10.56 -15.56 2.40
C LYS A 114 -10.64 -14.14 2.94
N PHE A 115 -9.89 -13.82 3.99
CA PHE A 115 -9.85 -12.48 4.55
C PHE A 115 -9.17 -11.51 3.58
N ILE A 116 -9.85 -10.39 3.36
CA ILE A 116 -9.40 -9.28 2.54
C ILE A 116 -9.84 -8.00 3.24
N GLY A 117 -8.94 -7.04 3.42
CA GLY A 117 -9.23 -5.83 4.17
C GLY A 117 -8.07 -4.83 4.21
N PRO A 118 -8.27 -3.67 4.85
CA PRO A 118 -7.25 -2.64 5.03
C PRO A 118 -5.96 -3.15 5.71
N GLY A 119 -4.80 -2.59 5.38
CA GLY A 119 -3.52 -3.05 5.93
C GLY A 119 -3.39 -3.01 7.46
N ASP A 120 -4.08 -2.08 8.13
CA ASP A 120 -4.02 -1.94 9.59
C ASP A 120 -4.76 -3.07 10.33
N VAL A 121 -5.84 -3.60 9.76
CA VAL A 121 -6.58 -4.75 10.32
C VAL A 121 -5.85 -6.08 10.10
N HIS A 122 -4.92 -6.15 9.13
CA HIS A 122 -4.15 -7.39 8.87
C HIS A 122 -3.28 -7.81 10.05
N ILE A 123 -2.75 -6.90 10.85
CA ILE A 123 -1.91 -7.26 12.01
C ILE A 123 -2.70 -8.13 13.00
N GLY A 124 -3.94 -7.72 13.30
CA GLY A 124 -4.83 -8.46 14.20
C GLY A 124 -5.32 -9.77 13.58
N HIS A 125 -5.65 -9.76 12.28
CA HIS A 125 -6.06 -10.96 11.57
C HIS A 125 -4.96 -12.01 11.49
N GLU A 126 -3.76 -11.64 11.01
CA GLU A 126 -2.66 -12.58 10.75
C GLU A 126 -2.17 -13.26 12.03
N SER A 127 -2.23 -12.58 13.17
CA SER A 127 -1.87 -13.14 14.48
C SER A 127 -2.81 -14.27 14.93
N ASN A 128 -4.04 -14.31 14.40
CA ASN A 128 -5.07 -15.29 14.76
C ASN A 128 -5.57 -16.07 13.52
N CYS A 129 -4.82 -16.03 12.41
CA CYS A 129 -5.26 -16.64 11.17
C CYS A 129 -5.23 -18.16 11.29
N GLU A 130 -6.37 -18.81 11.08
CA GLU A 130 -6.49 -20.28 11.14
C GLU A 130 -5.59 -21.01 10.12
N PHE A 131 -5.22 -20.32 9.04
CA PHE A 131 -4.34 -20.80 7.98
C PHE A 131 -2.87 -20.34 8.15
N GLY A 132 -2.52 -19.75 9.29
CA GLY A 132 -1.16 -19.33 9.62
C GLY A 132 -0.26 -20.52 9.98
N ASP A 133 1.06 -20.33 9.80
CA ASP A 133 2.06 -21.29 10.27
C ASP A 133 2.12 -21.21 11.81
N LYS A 134 1.79 -22.30 12.50
CA LYS A 134 1.81 -22.41 13.97
C LYS A 134 3.19 -22.72 14.50
#